data_AF-A0A2H0U7W9-F1
#
_entry.id   AF-A0A2H0U7W9-F1
#
_cell.length_a   1.000
_cell.length_b   1.000
_cell.length_c   1.000
_cell.angle_alpha   90.00
_cell.angle_beta   90.00
_cell.angle_gamma   90.00
#
_symmetry.space_group_name_H-M   'P 1'
#
loop_
_entity.id
_entity.type
_entity.pdbx_description
1 polymer ?
#
loop_
_entity_poly.entity_id
_entity_poly.type
_entity_poly.pdbx_seq_one_letter_code
_entity_poly.pdbx_strand_id
1 'polypeptide(L)'
;MLSLFPELLFLAPLSATLIRAAAALVFLYAAWHHITIIESRLLKALGIAEVGIALLLLAGIYTQAAALAGALVALLWLSRGIRPLPLSTALLTFALTLSLLVTGAGALAFDLPL
;
A
#
# COMPACT_ATOMS: atom_id res chain seq x y z
N MET A 1 0.84 22.27 17.50
CA MET A 1 2.23 21.86 17.21
C MET A 1 2.97 23.05 16.63
N LEU A 2 4.16 23.38 17.12
CA LEU A 2 5.02 24.38 16.48
C LEU A 2 5.51 23.78 15.15
N SER A 3 4.83 24.12 14.06
CA SER A 3 5.21 23.78 12.69
C SER A 3 5.92 24.98 12.07
N LEU A 4 6.96 24.75 11.27
CA LEU A 4 7.56 25.79 10.43
C LEU A 4 6.53 26.40 9.47
N PHE A 5 5.55 25.61 9.04
CA PHE A 5 4.49 26.02 8.13
C PHE A 5 3.13 25.53 8.65
N PRO A 6 2.52 26.24 9.61
CA PRO A 6 1.20 25.89 10.15
C PRO A 6 0.12 25.89 9.06
N GLU A 7 0.24 26.80 8.09
CA GLU A 7 -0.67 26.94 6.95
C GLU A 7 -0.68 25.72 6.02
N LEU A 8 0.27 24.78 6.12
CA LEU A 8 0.23 23.54 5.31
C LEU A 8 -0.55 22.40 6.00
N LEU A 9 -0.92 22.55 7.27
CA LEU A 9 -1.58 21.48 8.03
C LEU A 9 -2.97 21.12 7.50
N PHE A 10 -3.64 22.02 6.75
CA PHE A 10 -4.91 21.68 6.08
C PHE A 10 -4.73 20.59 5.01
N LEU A 11 -3.51 20.38 4.50
CA LEU A 11 -3.18 19.30 3.54
C LEU A 11 -2.92 17.96 4.23
N ALA A 12 -2.90 17.89 5.56
CA ALA A 12 -2.64 16.65 6.27
C ALA A 12 -3.54 15.48 5.84
N PRO A 13 -4.86 15.67 5.59
CA PRO A 13 -5.72 14.60 5.05
C PRO A 13 -5.34 14.13 3.64
N LEU A 14 -4.71 14.98 2.82
CA LEU A 14 -4.24 14.63 1.47
C LEU A 14 -3.00 13.73 1.52
N SER A 15 -2.20 13.83 2.59
CA SER A 15 -0.99 13.00 2.74
C SER A 15 -1.31 11.50 2.72
N ALA A 16 -2.34 11.07 3.45
CA ALA A 16 -2.78 9.69 3.46
C ALA A 16 -3.27 9.25 2.07
N THR A 17 -3.96 10.11 1.31
CA THR A 17 -4.37 9.81 -0.06
C THR A 17 -3.18 9.61 -1.00
N LEU A 18 -2.15 10.45 -0.89
CA LEU A 18 -0.92 10.30 -1.68
C LEU A 18 -0.17 9.01 -1.33
N ILE A 19 -0.07 8.69 -0.04
CA ILE A 19 0.56 7.45 0.41
C ILE A 19 -0.21 6.23 -0.13
N ARG A 20 -1.55 6.25 -0.09
CA ARG A 20 -2.39 5.18 -0.66
C ARG A 20 -2.16 5.01 -2.16
N ALA A 21 -2.19 6.10 -2.92
CA ALA A 21 -1.97 6.05 -4.36
C ALA A 21 -0.58 5.49 -4.69
N ALA A 22 0.46 5.96 -4.01
CA ALA A 22 1.82 5.45 -4.18
C ALA A 22 1.91 3.95 -3.84
N ALA A 23 1.39 3.52 -2.70
CA ALA A 23 1.38 2.11 -2.31
C ALA A 23 0.60 1.25 -3.32
N ALA A 24 -0.58 1.70 -3.76
CA ALA A 24 -1.41 0.99 -4.73
C ALA A 24 -0.69 0.78 -6.06
N LEU A 25 0.01 1.79 -6.57
CA LEU A 25 0.81 1.67 -7.80
C LEU A 25 1.95 0.65 -7.65
N VAL A 26 2.62 0.63 -6.50
CA VAL A 26 3.67 -0.35 -6.23
C VAL A 26 3.09 -1.78 -6.14
N PHE A 27 1.94 -1.95 -5.50
CA PHE A 27 1.25 -3.24 -5.48
C PHE A 27 0.77 -3.70 -6.86
N LEU A 28 0.26 -2.80 -7.70
CA LEU A 28 -0.10 -3.14 -9.09
C LEU A 28 1.11 -3.59 -9.90
N TYR A 29 2.25 -2.91 -9.74
CA TYR A 29 3.48 -3.30 -10.41
C TYR A 29 3.99 -4.66 -9.92
N ALA A 30 3.99 -4.89 -8.61
CA ALA A 30 4.37 -6.18 -8.02
C ALA A 30 3.45 -7.31 -8.52
N ALA A 31 2.15 -7.06 -8.54
CA ALA A 31 1.15 -8.00 -9.03
C ALA A 31 1.39 -8.36 -10.50
N TRP A 32 1.66 -7.36 -11.34
CA TRP A 32 2.00 -7.58 -12.74
C TRP A 32 3.19 -8.53 -12.88
N HIS A 33 4.26 -8.30 -12.10
CA HIS A 33 5.45 -9.16 -12.09
C HIS A 33 5.11 -10.59 -11.64
N HIS A 34 4.37 -10.76 -10.55
CA HIS A 34 4.00 -12.07 -10.02
C HIS A 34 3.02 -12.86 -10.91
N ILE A 35 2.15 -12.18 -11.66
CA ILE A 35 1.17 -12.83 -12.54
C ILE A 35 1.78 -13.19 -13.91
N THR A 36 2.55 -12.28 -14.49
CA THR A 36 2.98 -12.39 -15.90
C THR A 36 4.35 -13.05 -16.07
N ILE A 37 5.29 -12.81 -15.15
CA ILE A 37 6.68 -13.26 -15.30
C ILE A 37 6.92 -14.61 -14.62
N ILE A 38 6.16 -14.92 -13.56
CA ILE A 38 6.41 -16.08 -12.72
C ILE A 38 5.41 -17.21 -13.00
N GLU A 39 5.89 -18.44 -13.18
CA GLU A 39 5.04 -19.61 -13.44
C GLU A 39 4.45 -20.25 -12.16
N SER A 40 5.02 -19.98 -10.99
CA SER A 40 4.55 -20.54 -9.71
C SER A 40 3.11 -20.15 -9.39
N ARG A 41 2.26 -21.17 -9.19
CA ARG A 41 0.84 -20.99 -8.84
C ARG A 41 0.63 -20.19 -7.55
N LEU A 42 1.51 -20.39 -6.55
CA LEU A 42 1.45 -19.67 -5.28
C LEU A 42 1.75 -18.18 -5.46
N LEU A 43 2.71 -17.84 -6.32
CA LEU A 43 3.08 -16.44 -6.60
C LEU A 43 2.03 -15.75 -7.47
N LYS A 44 1.38 -16.47 -8.39
CA LYS A 44 0.20 -15.94 -9.08
C LYS A 44 -0.95 -15.64 -8.13
N ALA A 45 -1.21 -16.51 -7.15
CA ALA A 45 -2.22 -16.26 -6.13
C ALA A 45 -1.86 -15.03 -5.27
N LEU A 46 -0.58 -14.87 -4.91
CA LEU A 46 -0.08 -13.66 -4.24
C LEU A 46 -0.30 -12.42 -5.11
N GLY A 47 -0.01 -12.50 -6.41
CA GLY A 47 -0.25 -11.41 -7.36
C GLY A 47 -1.73 -11.00 -7.45
N ILE A 48 -2.66 -11.95 -7.42
CA ILE A 48 -4.10 -11.65 -7.36
C ILE A 48 -4.45 -10.92 -6.04
N ALA A 49 -3.89 -11.35 -4.91
CA ALA A 49 -4.08 -10.68 -3.63
C ALA A 49 -3.50 -9.25 -3.66
N GLU A 50 -2.33 -9.05 -4.28
CA GLU A 50 -1.71 -7.74 -4.49
C GLU A 50 -2.60 -6.81 -5.33
N VAL A 51 -3.24 -7.31 -6.39
CA VAL A 51 -4.25 -6.54 -7.15
C VAL A 51 -5.40 -6.12 -6.23
N GLY A 52 -5.95 -7.06 -5.46
CA GLY A 52 -7.05 -6.76 -4.53
C GLY A 52 -6.68 -5.67 -3.53
N ILE A 53 -5.49 -5.77 -2.92
CA ILE A 53 -4.95 -4.76 -1.99
C ILE A 53 -4.80 -3.41 -2.70
N ALA A 54 -4.24 -3.39 -3.91
CA ALA A 54 -4.06 -2.15 -4.66
C ALA A 54 -5.39 -1.45 -4.97
N LEU A 55 -6.40 -2.21 -5.39
CA LEU A 55 -7.73 -1.67 -5.70
C LEU A 55 -8.41 -1.12 -4.45
N LEU A 56 -8.33 -1.82 -3.32
CA LEU A 56 -8.87 -1.34 -2.04
C LEU A 56 -8.18 -0.06 -1.57
N LEU A 57 -6.84 0.00 -1.67
CA LEU A 57 -6.07 1.21 -1.32
C LEU A 57 -6.38 2.37 -2.25
N LEU A 58 -6.48 2.13 -3.56
CA LEU A 58 -6.74 3.18 -4.56
C LEU A 58 -8.16 3.74 -4.41
N ALA A 59 -9.15 2.85 -4.32
CA ALA A 59 -10.54 3.24 -4.07
C ALA A 59 -10.71 3.88 -2.68
N GLY A 60 -9.87 3.53 -1.71
CA GLY A 60 -10.03 4.02 -0.34
C GLY A 60 -11.19 3.33 0.38
N ILE A 61 -11.34 2.03 0.16
CA ILE A 61 -12.36 1.18 0.78
C ILE A 61 -11.64 0.19 1.71
N TYR A 62 -12.16 0.03 2.92
CA TYR A 62 -11.55 -0.73 4.01
C TYR A 62 -10.06 -0.39 4.19
N THR A 63 -9.71 0.89 4.23
CA THR A 63 -8.30 1.34 4.08
C THR A 63 -7.37 0.77 5.14
N GLN A 64 -7.80 0.68 6.39
CA GLN A 64 -7.00 0.08 7.46
C GLN A 64 -6.78 -1.42 7.23
N ALA A 65 -7.81 -2.15 6.79
CA ALA A 65 -7.68 -3.58 6.49
C ALA A 65 -6.77 -3.82 5.28
N ALA A 66 -6.91 -3.01 4.22
CA ALA A 66 -6.06 -3.05 3.05
C ALA A 66 -4.61 -2.67 3.38
N ALA A 67 -4.39 -1.69 4.27
CA ALA A 67 -3.07 -1.31 4.76
C ALA A 67 -2.42 -2.44 5.56
N LEU A 68 -3.17 -3.12 6.45
CA LEU A 68 -2.67 -4.27 7.19
C LEU A 68 -2.30 -5.43 6.25
N ALA A 69 -3.19 -5.80 5.33
CA ALA A 69 -2.92 -6.83 4.34
C ALA A 69 -1.69 -6.48 3.47
N GLY A 70 -1.60 -5.22 3.04
CA GLY A 70 -0.44 -4.70 2.31
C GLY A 70 0.85 -4.76 3.13
N ALA A 71 0.83 -4.44 4.42
CA ALA A 71 1.99 -4.57 5.29
C ALA A 71 2.47 -6.01 5.40
N LEU A 72 1.57 -6.99 5.53
CA LEU A 72 1.92 -8.40 5.56
C LEU A 72 2.54 -8.85 4.23
N VAL A 73 1.96 -8.47 3.08
CA VAL A 73 2.52 -8.81 1.77
C VAL A 73 3.87 -8.15 1.54
N ALA A 74 4.04 -6.87 1.88
CA ALA A 74 5.31 -6.17 1.77
C ALA A 74 6.39 -6.78 2.69
N LEU A 75 6.01 -7.28 3.87
CA LEU A 75 6.89 -8.03 4.75
C LEU A 75 7.36 -9.34 4.11
N LEU A 76 6.46 -10.06 3.41
CA LEU A 76 6.83 -11.26 2.66
C LEU A 76 7.85 -10.96 1.56
N TRP A 77 7.74 -9.84 0.84
CA TRP A 77 8.72 -9.41 -0.18
C TRP A 77 10.13 -9.17 0.38
N LEU A 78 10.29 -9.01 1.70
CA LEU A 78 11.63 -8.90 2.30
C LEU A 78 12.42 -10.21 2.17
N SER A 79 11.74 -11.35 2.00
CA SER A 79 12.41 -12.62 1.70
C SER A 79 12.86 -12.70 0.23
N ARG A 80 14.02 -13.31 -0.03
CA ARG A 80 14.69 -13.26 -1.35
C ARG A 80 13.94 -13.98 -2.47
N GLY A 81 13.13 -15.01 -2.17
CA GLY A 81 12.53 -15.88 -3.18
C GLY A 81 11.23 -15.38 -3.81
N ILE A 82 10.59 -14.37 -3.20
CA ILE A 82 9.24 -13.89 -3.57
C ILE A 82 9.23 -12.37 -3.75
N ARG A 83 10.41 -11.80 -4.02
CA ARG A 83 10.61 -10.36 -4.10
C ARG A 83 10.46 -9.89 -5.55
N PRO A 84 9.44 -9.08 -5.89
CA PRO A 84 9.28 -8.54 -7.26
C PRO A 84 10.05 -7.24 -7.49
N LEU A 85 10.57 -6.62 -6.42
CA LEU A 85 11.09 -5.25 -6.41
C LEU A 85 12.44 -5.16 -5.68
N PRO A 86 13.26 -4.11 -5.86
CA PRO A 86 14.45 -3.89 -5.03
C PRO A 86 14.10 -3.85 -3.53
N LEU A 87 15.03 -4.25 -2.65
CA LEU A 87 14.82 -4.30 -1.20
C LEU A 87 14.40 -2.92 -0.64
N SER A 88 14.99 -1.85 -1.15
CA SER A 88 14.66 -0.47 -0.76
C SER A 88 13.20 -0.16 -1.03
N THR A 89 12.67 -0.52 -2.19
CA THR A 89 11.26 -0.31 -2.55
C THR A 89 10.35 -1.17 -1.68
N ALA A 90 10.71 -2.43 -1.41
CA ALA A 90 9.92 -3.29 -0.52
C ALA A 90 9.84 -2.75 0.92
N LEU A 91 10.97 -2.29 1.48
CA LEU A 91 11.02 -1.66 2.79
C LEU A 91 10.23 -0.34 2.83
N LEU A 92 10.33 0.46 1.78
CA LEU A 92 9.56 1.70 1.68
C LEU A 92 8.06 1.40 1.63
N THR A 93 7.62 0.45 0.79
CA THR A 93 6.22 0.05 0.73
C THR A 93 5.72 -0.47 2.06
N PHE A 94 6.51 -1.26 2.78
CA PHE A 94 6.19 -1.71 4.13
C PHE A 94 6.03 -0.53 5.12
N ALA A 95 6.93 0.46 5.08
CA ALA A 95 6.81 1.65 5.91
C ALA A 95 5.57 2.48 5.56
N LEU A 96 5.24 2.63 4.26
CA LEU A 96 4.06 3.36 3.80
C LEU A 96 2.76 2.67 4.24
N THR A 97 2.67 1.34 4.15
CA THR A 97 1.47 0.59 4.59
C THR A 97 1.31 0.61 6.11
N LEU A 98 2.40 0.54 6.88
CA LEU A 98 2.35 0.78 8.32
C LEU A 98 1.91 2.21 8.66
N SER A 99 2.41 3.21 7.92
CA SER A 99 1.98 4.60 8.10
C SER A 99 0.47 4.72 7.86
N LEU A 100 -0.06 4.12 6.79
CA LEU A 100 -1.50 4.13 6.47
C LEU A 100 -2.36 3.46 7.53
N LEU A 101 -1.84 2.43 8.21
CA LEU A 101 -2.55 1.78 9.31
C LEU A 101 -2.83 2.77 10.46
N VAL A 102 -1.92 3.72 10.69
CA VAL A 102 -2.04 4.72 11.76
C VAL A 102 -2.75 5.98 11.27
N THR A 103 -2.44 6.46 10.06
CA THR A 103 -3.01 7.71 9.52
C THR A 103 -4.43 7.52 8.97
N GLY A 104 -4.82 6.29 8.66
CA GLY A 104 -6.14 5.94 8.14
C GLY A 104 -6.36 6.33 6.67
N ALA A 105 -7.63 6.58 6.35
CA ALA A 105 -8.14 6.58 4.98
C ALA A 105 -7.81 7.84 4.16
N GLY A 106 -7.58 8.98 4.81
CA GLY A 106 -7.40 10.28 4.14
C GLY A 106 -8.70 10.90 3.61
N ALA A 107 -8.61 12.08 2.99
CA ALA A 107 -9.78 12.88 2.60
C ALA A 107 -10.66 12.24 1.51
N LEU A 108 -10.05 11.51 0.57
CA LEU A 108 -10.72 10.92 -0.59
C LEU A 108 -10.97 9.41 -0.40
N ALA A 109 -11.34 8.99 0.81
CA ALA A 109 -11.70 7.60 1.06
C ALA A 109 -13.23 7.44 1.07
N PHE A 110 -13.69 6.32 0.52
CA PHE A 110 -15.08 5.88 0.60
C PHE A 110 -15.34 5.00 1.83
N ASP A 111 -14.42 5.00 2.80
CA ASP A 111 -14.60 4.29 4.06
C ASP A 111 -15.85 4.80 4.78
N LEU A 112 -16.74 3.87 5.14
CA LEU A 112 -17.88 4.16 5.99
C LEU A 112 -17.34 4.56 7.37
N PRO A 113 -17.83 5.66 7.99
CA PRO A 113 -17.59 5.88 9.40
C PRO A 113 -18.25 4.71 10.15
N LEU A 114 -17.44 3.85 10.76
CA LEU A 114 -17.91 2.91 11.79
C LEU A 114 -18.15 3.68 13.09
#